data_AF-A0A0F9RF93-F1
#
_entry.id   AF-A0A0F9RF93-F1
#
_cell.length_a   1.000
_cell.length_b   1.000
_cell.length_c   1.000
_cell.angle_alpha   90.00
_cell.angle_beta   90.00
_cell.angle_gamma   90.00
#
_symmetry.space_group_name_H-M   'P 1'
#
loop_
_entity.id
_entity.type
_entity.pdbx_description
1 polymer ?
#
loop_
_entity_poly.entity_id
_entity_poly.type
_entity_poly.pdbx_seq_one_letter_code
_entity_poly.pdbx_strand_id
1 'polypeptide(L)'
;MVWIHGGALRSHEARSYDGTFLVKRGNVIVVTLNYRLNALGFSFIPDIVTAPLGILDQITALQWVRDNIENFGGDAENVTIFGESAGGWSVSILLAMSEAKSLFHRAIAQSGACNPAGFRASEGKDLSEHILTEVGIQYGDLDTLRKISAYELVNAESKVWEEKLKKKPWPITTPPYIDGKYIPEHLLDLIRKGAAAEVDLLVGTNLNESTLMKPDDSNNFKEVSENGCVIG
;
A
#
# COMPACT_ATOMS: atom_id res chain seq x y z
N MET A 1 9.01 12.69 -9.29
CA MET A 1 7.77 11.91 -9.10
C MET A 1 8.13 10.52 -8.59
N VAL A 2 7.54 10.08 -7.49
CA VAL A 2 7.87 8.82 -6.80
C VAL A 2 6.68 7.86 -6.89
N TRP A 3 6.87 6.74 -7.59
CA TRP A 3 5.85 5.73 -7.86
C TRP A 3 5.81 4.67 -6.78
N ILE A 4 4.61 4.40 -6.26
CA ILE A 4 4.32 3.32 -5.32
C ILE A 4 3.43 2.31 -6.04
N HIS A 5 3.94 1.09 -6.23
CA HIS A 5 3.22 0.06 -6.96
C HIS A 5 2.02 -0.51 -6.19
N GLY A 6 1.03 -1.00 -6.95
CA GLY A 6 -0.12 -1.73 -6.44
C GLY A 6 0.21 -3.19 -6.08
N GLY A 7 -0.78 -4.08 -6.23
CA GLY A 7 -0.61 -5.51 -5.94
C GLY A 7 -1.17 -5.95 -4.58
N ALA A 8 -2.22 -5.29 -4.11
CA ALA A 8 -2.91 -5.61 -2.86
C ALA A 8 -1.96 -5.73 -1.65
N LEU A 9 -0.85 -4.98 -1.63
CA LEU A 9 0.22 -5.06 -0.62
C LEU A 9 0.86 -6.45 -0.47
N ARG A 10 0.65 -7.36 -1.44
CA ARG A 10 1.10 -8.77 -1.40
C ARG A 10 2.03 -9.14 -2.55
N SER A 11 1.96 -8.41 -3.67
CA SER A 11 2.71 -8.70 -4.90
C SER A 11 3.14 -7.43 -5.63
N HIS A 12 3.73 -7.61 -6.82
CA HIS A 12 4.35 -6.59 -7.67
C HIS A 12 5.71 -6.10 -7.19
N GLU A 13 6.37 -5.33 -8.06
CA GLU A 13 7.73 -4.85 -7.89
C GLU A 13 7.95 -3.56 -8.69
N ALA A 14 8.90 -2.75 -8.25
CA ALA A 14 9.29 -1.49 -8.89
C ALA A 14 9.71 -1.67 -10.36
N ARG A 15 10.38 -2.78 -10.66
CA ARG A 15 10.92 -3.10 -11.99
C ARG A 15 9.85 -3.23 -13.06
N SER A 16 8.62 -3.57 -12.70
CA SER A 16 7.51 -3.71 -13.66
C SER A 16 7.07 -2.38 -14.29
N TYR A 17 7.58 -1.24 -13.80
CA TYR A 17 7.14 0.08 -14.21
C TYR A 17 8.29 0.85 -14.88
N ASP A 18 8.28 0.93 -16.21
CA ASP A 18 9.23 1.73 -16.99
C ASP A 18 8.79 3.21 -17.04
N GLY A 19 9.56 4.08 -16.38
CA GLY A 19 9.32 5.53 -16.33
C GLY A 19 9.72 6.30 -17.60
N THR A 20 10.36 5.67 -18.59
CA THR A 20 10.99 6.36 -19.73
C THR A 20 10.06 7.30 -20.47
N PHE A 21 8.80 6.90 -20.68
CA PHE A 21 7.83 7.74 -21.39
C PHE A 21 7.49 9.01 -20.61
N LEU A 22 7.25 8.89 -19.30
CA LEU A 22 6.96 10.03 -18.42
C LEU A 22 8.15 10.98 -18.33
N VAL A 23 9.37 10.45 -18.21
CA VAL A 23 10.61 11.25 -18.18
C VAL A 23 10.73 12.08 -19.47
N LYS A 24 10.62 11.43 -20.64
CA LYS A 24 10.76 12.10 -21.94
C LYS A 24 9.68 13.14 -22.22
N ARG A 25 8.43 12.85 -21.84
CA ARG A 25 7.29 13.72 -22.15
C ARG A 25 7.12 14.85 -21.15
N GLY A 26 7.29 14.56 -19.86
CA GLY A 26 7.01 15.48 -18.77
C GLY A 26 8.21 16.32 -18.34
N ASN A 27 9.42 15.99 -18.79
CA ASN A 27 10.67 16.56 -18.26
C ASN A 27 10.72 16.45 -16.72
N VAL A 28 10.50 15.24 -16.23
CA VAL A 28 10.45 14.91 -14.79
C VAL A 28 11.41 13.76 -14.49
N ILE A 29 11.85 13.65 -13.23
CA ILE A 29 12.49 12.44 -12.72
C ILE A 29 11.42 11.49 -12.19
N VAL A 30 11.53 10.21 -12.56
CA VAL A 30 10.69 9.14 -12.04
C VAL A 30 11.54 8.23 -11.15
N VAL A 31 11.10 8.04 -9.91
CA VAL A 31 11.67 7.09 -8.96
C VAL A 31 10.64 5.99 -8.73
N THR A 32 11.00 4.72 -8.96
CA THR A 32 10.18 3.57 -8.58
C THR A 32 10.84 2.87 -7.39
N LEU A 33 10.04 2.44 -6.41
CA LEU A 33 10.55 1.84 -5.17
C LEU A 33 9.89 0.48 -4.89
N ASN A 34 10.62 -0.38 -4.19
CA ASN A 34 10.07 -1.59 -3.58
C ASN A 34 9.84 -1.32 -2.09
N TYR A 35 8.85 -1.97 -1.52
CA TYR A 35 8.58 -1.98 -0.09
C TYR A 35 8.26 -3.41 0.35
N ARG A 36 8.44 -3.73 1.65
CA ARG A 36 8.04 -5.05 2.17
C ARG A 36 6.55 -5.26 1.97
N LEU A 37 6.21 -6.43 1.45
CA LEU A 37 4.84 -6.86 1.18
C LEU A 37 4.37 -7.83 2.28
N ASN A 38 3.11 -8.24 2.23
CA ASN A 38 2.56 -9.40 2.94
C ASN A 38 2.84 -9.35 4.46
N ALA A 39 2.87 -10.49 5.15
CA ALA A 39 3.19 -10.58 6.58
C ALA A 39 4.56 -9.96 6.93
N LEU A 40 5.49 -9.88 5.99
CA LEU A 40 6.80 -9.25 6.21
C LEU A 40 6.71 -7.72 6.34
N GLY A 41 5.72 -7.10 5.67
CA GLY A 41 5.47 -5.67 5.68
C GLY A 41 4.33 -5.24 6.60
N PHE A 42 3.36 -6.12 6.87
CA PHE A 42 2.07 -5.74 7.43
C PHE A 42 1.54 -6.68 8.52
N SER A 43 2.36 -7.58 9.09
CA SER A 43 1.97 -8.34 10.28
C SER A 43 1.57 -7.41 11.42
N PHE A 44 0.54 -7.81 12.17
CA PHE A 44 0.06 -7.08 13.33
C PHE A 44 -0.07 -8.01 14.54
N ILE A 45 1.00 -8.05 15.32
CA ILE A 45 1.09 -8.83 16.54
C ILE A 45 1.18 -7.82 17.70
N PRO A 46 0.07 -7.54 18.41
CA PRO A 46 0.07 -6.62 19.55
C PRO A 46 1.24 -6.87 20.51
N ASP A 47 1.81 -5.77 21.02
CA ASP A 47 2.98 -5.73 21.91
C ASP A 47 4.31 -6.21 21.30
N ILE A 48 4.30 -6.62 20.03
CA ILE A 48 5.45 -7.25 19.37
C ILE A 48 5.78 -6.55 18.04
N VAL A 49 4.85 -6.58 17.09
CA VAL A 49 4.98 -5.94 15.76
C VAL A 49 3.66 -5.25 15.46
N THR A 50 3.57 -3.95 15.69
CA THR A 50 2.41 -3.13 15.30
C THR A 50 2.72 -2.16 14.17
N ALA A 51 4.01 -1.94 13.90
CA ALA A 51 4.48 -1.00 12.90
C ALA A 51 4.06 -1.45 11.49
N PRO A 52 3.50 -0.56 10.66
CA PRO A 52 3.21 -0.85 9.26
C PRO A 52 4.51 -0.80 8.45
N LEU A 53 5.37 -1.81 8.60
CA LEU A 53 6.74 -1.85 8.08
C LEU A 53 6.83 -1.55 6.57
N GLY A 54 5.88 -2.02 5.77
CA GLY A 54 5.83 -1.71 4.34
C GLY A 54 5.60 -0.22 4.05
N ILE A 55 4.81 0.47 4.88
CA ILE A 55 4.65 1.93 4.76
C ILE A 55 5.91 2.66 5.27
N LEU A 56 6.52 2.16 6.35
CA LEU A 56 7.78 2.74 6.85
C LEU A 56 8.92 2.59 5.84
N ASP A 57 8.94 1.53 5.03
CA ASP A 57 9.88 1.39 3.91
C ASP A 57 9.64 2.46 2.85
N GLN A 58 8.39 2.78 2.52
CA GLN A 58 8.04 3.85 1.59
C GLN A 58 8.48 5.22 2.14
N ILE A 59 8.28 5.49 3.42
CA ILE A 59 8.78 6.70 4.09
C ILE A 59 10.30 6.76 4.03
N THR A 60 10.98 5.65 4.28
CA THR A 60 12.45 5.56 4.19
C THR A 60 12.94 5.88 2.77
N ALA A 61 12.25 5.37 1.74
CA ALA A 61 12.56 5.69 0.36
C ALA A 61 12.31 7.17 0.03
N LEU A 62 11.26 7.79 0.58
CA LEU A 62 11.01 9.22 0.42
C LEU A 62 12.05 10.09 1.13
N GLN A 63 12.53 9.68 2.30
CA GLN A 63 13.66 10.32 2.97
C GLN A 63 14.93 10.22 2.12
N TRP A 64 15.18 9.05 1.51
CA TRP A 64 16.28 8.91 0.56
C TRP A 64 16.14 9.86 -0.63
N VAL A 65 14.92 9.99 -1.20
CA VAL A 65 14.65 10.96 -2.27
C VAL A 65 14.97 12.39 -1.81
N ARG A 66 14.44 12.82 -0.66
CA ARG A 66 14.73 14.15 -0.10
C ARG A 66 16.25 14.40 0.02
N ASP A 67 16.98 13.42 0.53
CA ASP A 67 18.41 13.59 0.84
C ASP A 67 19.34 13.44 -0.38
N ASN A 68 18.86 12.86 -1.49
CA ASN A 68 19.73 12.46 -2.60
C ASN A 68 19.27 12.92 -3.99
N ILE A 69 18.00 13.27 -4.21
CA ILE A 69 17.46 13.44 -5.57
C ILE A 69 18.09 14.61 -6.34
N GLU A 70 18.62 15.61 -5.64
CA GLU A 70 19.35 16.73 -6.24
C GLU A 70 20.60 16.28 -7.00
N ASN A 71 21.26 15.21 -6.56
CA ASN A 71 22.41 14.62 -7.26
C ASN A 71 22.04 14.01 -8.62
N PHE A 72 20.74 13.77 -8.85
CA PHE A 72 20.19 13.28 -10.11
C PHE A 72 19.56 14.41 -10.95
N GLY A 73 19.71 15.67 -10.52
CA GLY A 73 19.10 16.84 -11.14
C GLY A 73 17.64 17.07 -10.76
N GLY A 74 17.17 16.45 -9.67
CA GLY A 74 15.83 16.65 -9.14
C GLY A 74 15.73 17.81 -8.16
N ASP A 75 14.50 18.07 -7.73
CA ASP A 75 14.16 19.10 -6.74
C ASP A 75 13.43 18.43 -5.57
N ALA A 76 14.07 18.41 -4.40
CA ALA A 76 13.53 17.78 -3.19
C ALA A 76 12.30 18.54 -2.63
N GLU A 77 12.17 19.83 -2.94
CA GLU A 77 11.03 20.67 -2.54
C GLU A 77 9.86 20.58 -3.55
N ASN A 78 9.98 19.70 -4.55
CA ASN A 78 8.99 19.51 -5.61
C ASN A 78 8.71 18.02 -5.90
N VAL A 79 8.48 17.27 -4.82
CA VAL A 79 8.20 15.84 -4.88
C VAL A 79 6.70 15.56 -4.99
N THR A 80 6.30 14.85 -6.05
CA THR A 80 4.95 14.26 -6.19
C THR A 80 5.02 12.75 -5.94
N ILE A 81 4.24 12.23 -4.98
CA ILE A 81 4.01 10.79 -4.84
C ILE A 81 2.78 10.37 -5.65
N PHE A 82 2.83 9.17 -6.25
CA PHE A 82 1.70 8.64 -7.00
C PHE A 82 1.68 7.12 -6.96
N GLY A 83 0.48 6.54 -6.98
CA GLY A 83 0.32 5.09 -6.91
C GLY A 83 -1.07 4.62 -7.35
N GLU A 84 -1.15 3.35 -7.72
CA GLU A 84 -2.36 2.68 -8.19
C GLU A 84 -2.78 1.53 -7.26
N SER A 85 -4.09 1.34 -7.08
CA SER A 85 -4.65 0.29 -6.22
C SER A 85 -4.08 0.38 -4.80
N ALA A 86 -3.38 -0.66 -4.34
CA ALA A 86 -2.67 -0.64 -3.06
C ALA A 86 -1.59 0.44 -2.94
N GLY A 87 -1.03 0.89 -4.06
CA GLY A 87 -0.16 2.07 -4.13
C GLY A 87 -0.94 3.37 -3.92
N GLY A 88 -2.17 3.46 -4.41
CA GLY A 88 -3.09 4.56 -4.09
C GLY A 88 -3.46 4.57 -2.61
N TRP A 89 -3.72 3.40 -2.02
CA TRP A 89 -3.93 3.27 -0.57
C TRP A 89 -2.71 3.77 0.20
N SER A 90 -1.52 3.36 -0.23
CA SER A 90 -0.26 3.82 0.34
C SER A 90 -0.13 5.35 0.28
N VAL A 91 -0.46 5.99 -0.85
CA VAL A 91 -0.52 7.45 -0.96
C VAL A 91 -1.49 8.05 0.07
N SER A 92 -2.68 7.46 0.24
CA SER A 92 -3.67 7.92 1.22
C SER A 92 -3.19 7.79 2.66
N ILE A 93 -2.43 6.73 2.98
CA ILE A 93 -1.85 6.51 4.30
C ILE A 93 -0.74 7.53 4.57
N LEU A 94 0.14 7.77 3.59
CA LEU A 94 1.24 8.74 3.69
C LEU A 94 0.72 10.17 3.88
N LEU A 95 -0.41 10.54 3.26
CA LEU A 95 -1.08 11.83 3.52
C LEU A 95 -1.50 12.01 4.98
N ALA A 96 -1.86 10.92 5.67
CA ALA A 96 -2.35 10.97 7.04
C ALA A 96 -1.25 10.80 8.10
N MET A 97 -0.13 10.15 7.75
CA MET A 97 0.95 9.85 8.71
C MET A 97 1.85 11.06 8.98
N SER A 98 2.08 11.33 10.26
CA SER A 98 2.96 12.43 10.69
C SER A 98 4.41 12.24 10.25
N GLU A 99 4.86 11.00 10.16
CA GLU A 99 6.20 10.56 9.78
C GLU A 99 6.52 10.83 8.32
N ALA A 100 5.49 11.02 7.48
CA ALA A 100 5.63 11.35 6.07
C ALA A 100 5.51 12.86 5.79
N LYS A 101 5.23 13.67 6.83
CA LYS A 101 5.06 15.11 6.70
C LYS A 101 6.30 15.74 6.05
N SER A 102 6.06 16.65 5.10
CA SER A 102 7.10 17.39 4.37
C SER A 102 8.03 16.54 3.51
N LEU A 103 7.74 15.25 3.29
CA LEU A 103 8.50 14.42 2.34
C LEU A 103 7.98 14.50 0.90
N PHE A 104 6.80 15.08 0.71
CA PHE A 104 6.19 15.30 -0.59
C PHE A 104 5.23 16.49 -0.55
N HIS A 105 4.94 17.02 -1.73
CA HIS A 105 4.24 18.28 -1.93
C HIS A 105 2.96 18.10 -2.75
N ARG A 106 2.89 17.01 -3.53
CA ARG A 106 1.68 16.62 -4.28
C ARG A 106 1.48 15.12 -4.21
N ALA A 107 0.23 14.70 -4.33
CA ALA A 107 -0.19 13.31 -4.24
C ALA A 107 -1.16 12.96 -5.37
N ILE A 108 -0.99 11.77 -5.95
CA ILE A 108 -1.93 11.22 -6.93
C ILE A 108 -2.35 9.80 -6.51
N ALA A 109 -3.61 9.61 -6.18
CA ALA A 109 -4.17 8.32 -5.80
C ALA A 109 -5.09 7.78 -6.90
N GLN A 110 -4.64 6.71 -7.58
CA GLN A 110 -5.35 6.10 -8.71
C GLN A 110 -6.02 4.81 -8.24
N SER A 111 -7.35 4.69 -8.36
CA SER A 111 -8.09 3.44 -8.06
C SER A 111 -7.80 2.88 -6.66
N GLY A 112 -7.56 3.77 -5.69
CA GLY A 112 -7.05 3.41 -4.37
C GLY A 112 -7.20 4.54 -3.38
N ALA A 113 -8.42 5.00 -3.12
CA ALA A 113 -8.68 6.03 -2.10
C ALA A 113 -8.58 5.47 -0.67
N CYS A 114 -8.50 6.36 0.31
CA CYS A 114 -8.51 6.00 1.72
C CYS A 114 -9.69 5.08 2.06
N ASN A 115 -9.41 3.85 2.53
CA ASN A 115 -10.46 2.89 2.86
C ASN A 115 -11.31 3.41 4.04
N PRO A 116 -12.62 3.65 3.87
CA PRO A 116 -13.49 4.15 4.94
C PRO A 116 -13.80 3.09 6.01
N ALA A 117 -13.49 1.82 5.77
CA ALA A 117 -13.78 0.75 6.72
C ALA A 117 -12.84 0.73 7.93
N GLY A 118 -11.64 1.34 7.83
CA GLY A 118 -10.66 1.45 8.91
C GLY A 118 -10.24 0.11 9.49
N PHE A 119 -9.08 -0.41 9.09
CA PHE A 119 -8.65 -1.72 9.57
C PHE A 119 -8.27 -1.69 11.04
N ARG A 120 -9.03 -2.42 11.86
CA ARG A 120 -8.91 -2.37 13.32
C ARG A 120 -7.76 -3.27 13.79
N ALA A 121 -7.04 -2.85 14.83
CA ALA A 121 -6.03 -3.68 15.48
C ALA A 121 -6.51 -5.11 15.80
N SER A 122 -7.79 -5.29 16.17
CA SER A 122 -8.38 -6.60 16.43
C SER A 122 -8.39 -7.53 15.21
N GLU A 123 -8.59 -6.98 14.01
CA GLU A 123 -8.59 -7.76 12.76
C GLU A 123 -7.17 -8.20 12.39
N GLY A 124 -6.18 -7.33 12.64
CA GLY A 124 -4.78 -7.64 12.43
C GLY A 124 -4.26 -8.70 13.41
N LYS A 125 -4.70 -8.61 14.68
CA LYS A 125 -4.41 -9.63 15.69
C LYS A 125 -4.98 -10.99 15.27
N ASP A 126 -6.25 -11.04 14.90
CA ASP A 126 -6.91 -12.27 14.46
C ASP A 126 -6.19 -12.90 13.26
N LEU A 127 -5.85 -12.12 12.24
CA LEU A 127 -5.12 -12.61 11.08
C LEU A 127 -3.74 -13.15 11.47
N SER A 128 -2.99 -12.41 12.28
CA SER A 128 -1.64 -12.81 12.69
C SER A 128 -1.66 -14.08 13.56
N GLU A 129 -2.65 -14.26 14.44
CA GLU A 129 -2.83 -15.50 15.21
C GLU A 129 -3.08 -16.72 14.31
N HIS A 130 -3.88 -16.57 13.24
CA HIS A 130 -4.09 -17.65 12.27
C HIS A 130 -2.82 -17.98 11.49
N ILE A 131 -2.04 -16.96 11.08
CA ILE A 131 -0.76 -17.16 10.39
C ILE A 131 0.23 -17.89 11.31
N LEU A 132 0.37 -17.45 12.55
CA LEU A 132 1.25 -18.09 13.54
C LEU A 132 0.84 -19.54 13.81
N THR A 133 -0.46 -19.82 13.88
CA THR A 133 -0.99 -21.18 14.04
C THR A 133 -0.63 -22.08 12.86
N GLU A 134 -0.77 -21.57 11.62
CA GLU A 134 -0.44 -22.32 10.39
C GLU A 134 1.05 -22.72 10.33
N VAL A 135 1.95 -21.93 10.92
CA VAL A 135 3.38 -22.24 11.01
C VAL A 135 3.79 -22.88 12.34
N GLY A 136 2.84 -23.19 13.22
CA GLY A 136 3.12 -23.84 14.51
C GLY A 136 3.87 -22.98 15.53
N ILE A 137 3.79 -21.65 15.41
CA ILE A 137 4.45 -20.70 16.32
C ILE A 137 3.44 -20.20 17.35
N GLN A 138 3.83 -20.21 18.62
CA GLN A 138 3.00 -19.67 19.70
C GLN A 138 3.01 -18.14 19.66
N TYR A 139 1.87 -17.52 19.96
CA TYR A 139 1.80 -16.07 20.14
C TYR A 139 2.80 -15.62 21.22
N GLY A 140 3.65 -14.64 20.91
CA GLY A 140 4.71 -14.20 21.82
C GLY A 140 6.10 -14.78 21.54
N ASP A 141 6.21 -15.89 20.79
CA ASP A 141 7.50 -16.52 20.50
C ASP A 141 8.24 -15.83 19.34
N LEU A 142 8.83 -14.67 19.67
CA LEU A 142 9.61 -13.87 18.75
C LEU A 142 10.86 -14.57 18.23
N ASP A 143 11.49 -15.42 19.04
CA ASP A 143 12.75 -16.05 18.67
C ASP A 143 12.52 -17.12 17.61
N THR A 144 11.43 -17.86 17.69
CA THR A 144 11.02 -18.79 16.62
C THR A 144 10.51 -18.03 15.40
N LEU A 145 9.71 -16.97 15.59
CA LEU A 145 9.22 -16.13 14.50
C LEU A 145 10.34 -15.50 13.67
N ARG A 146 11.48 -15.15 14.28
CA ARG A 146 12.65 -14.60 13.55
C ARG A 146 13.45 -15.65 12.80
N LYS A 147 13.27 -16.94 13.12
CA LYS A 147 14.02 -18.06 12.51
C LYS A 147 13.28 -18.70 11.34
N ILE A 148 11.95 -18.54 11.27
CA ILE A 148 11.17 -19.05 10.14
C ILE A 148 11.59 -18.36 8.84
N SER A 149 11.57 -19.08 7.73
CA SER A 149 11.87 -18.46 6.44
C SER A 149 10.76 -17.50 6.01
N ALA A 150 11.14 -16.46 5.27
CA ALA A 150 10.19 -15.57 4.62
C ALA A 150 9.18 -16.34 3.75
N TYR A 151 9.65 -17.37 3.04
CA TYR A 151 8.79 -18.20 2.18
C TYR A 151 7.69 -18.92 2.97
N GLU A 152 8.04 -19.56 4.09
CA GLU A 152 7.07 -20.27 4.93
C GLU A 152 6.02 -19.32 5.50
N LEU A 153 6.44 -18.15 5.99
CA LEU A 153 5.53 -17.14 6.53
C LEU A 153 4.55 -16.61 5.48
N VAL A 154 5.05 -16.27 4.28
CA VAL A 154 4.23 -15.77 3.16
C VAL A 154 3.27 -16.84 2.63
N ASN A 155 3.72 -18.09 2.58
CA ASN A 155 2.88 -19.21 2.18
C ASN A 155 1.77 -19.48 3.20
N ALA A 156 2.07 -19.39 4.49
CA ALA A 156 1.08 -19.51 5.56
C ALA A 156 0.00 -18.42 5.48
N GLU A 157 0.40 -17.16 5.30
CA GLU A 157 -0.56 -16.07 5.06
C GLU A 157 -1.43 -16.34 3.83
N SER A 158 -0.84 -16.82 2.73
CA SER A 158 -1.60 -17.10 1.51
C SER A 158 -2.65 -18.19 1.72
N LYS A 159 -2.34 -19.25 2.48
CA LYS A 159 -3.31 -20.29 2.86
C LYS A 159 -4.43 -19.75 3.73
N VAL A 160 -4.10 -18.97 4.77
CA VAL A 160 -5.11 -18.35 5.65
C VAL A 160 -6.06 -17.48 4.85
N TRP A 161 -5.55 -16.73 3.87
CA TRP A 161 -6.37 -15.95 2.95
C TRP A 161 -7.30 -16.81 2.09
N GLU A 162 -6.79 -17.86 1.46
CA GLU A 162 -7.60 -18.77 0.66
C GLU A 162 -8.74 -19.40 1.48
N GLU A 163 -8.48 -19.75 2.74
CA GLU A 163 -9.49 -20.30 3.64
C GLU A 163 -10.52 -19.26 4.08
N LYS A 164 -10.09 -18.04 4.44
CA LYS A 164 -10.99 -16.96 4.88
C LYS A 164 -11.86 -16.47 3.72
N LEU A 165 -11.30 -16.28 2.52
CA LEU A 165 -12.04 -15.88 1.31
C LEU A 165 -13.12 -16.89 0.90
N LYS A 166 -12.92 -18.19 1.16
CA LYS A 166 -13.95 -19.21 0.94
C LYS A 166 -15.15 -19.07 1.88
N LYS A 167 -14.98 -18.49 3.07
CA LYS A 167 -16.00 -18.44 4.12
C LYS A 167 -16.77 -17.13 4.14
N LYS A 168 -16.12 -16.00 3.81
CA LYS A 168 -16.73 -14.66 3.67
C LYS A 168 -15.92 -13.80 2.70
N PRO A 169 -16.54 -12.79 2.05
CA PRO A 169 -15.80 -11.73 1.39
C PRO A 169 -15.01 -10.95 2.46
N TRP A 170 -13.75 -11.33 2.64
CA TRP A 170 -12.80 -10.64 3.50
C TRP A 170 -12.06 -9.59 2.65
N PRO A 171 -11.64 -8.43 3.19
CA PRO A 171 -10.86 -7.44 2.46
C PRO A 171 -9.69 -8.08 1.69
N ILE A 172 -9.38 -7.60 0.48
CA ILE A 172 -8.48 -8.28 -0.48
C ILE A 172 -6.99 -8.30 -0.03
N THR A 173 -6.67 -7.76 1.15
CA THR A 173 -5.29 -7.50 1.60
C THR A 173 -5.12 -7.56 3.13
N THR A 174 -3.86 -7.59 3.57
CA THR A 174 -3.36 -7.33 4.92
C THR A 174 -2.89 -5.86 5.00
N PRO A 175 -3.77 -4.94 5.38
CA PRO A 175 -3.52 -3.51 5.35
C PRO A 175 -2.85 -3.03 6.64
N PRO A 176 -2.34 -1.80 6.70
CA PRO A 176 -1.91 -1.25 7.96
C PRO A 176 -3.11 -1.00 8.88
N TYR A 177 -2.96 -1.36 10.15
CA TYR A 177 -4.00 -1.30 11.17
C TYR A 177 -3.87 -0.06 12.04
N ILE A 178 -5.00 0.42 12.57
CA ILE A 178 -5.02 1.50 13.58
C ILE A 178 -4.40 0.96 14.87
N ASP A 179 -3.15 1.32 15.13
CA ASP A 179 -2.34 0.77 16.22
C ASP A 179 -2.18 1.72 17.41
N GLY A 180 -2.70 2.94 17.31
CA GLY A 180 -2.59 3.94 18.36
C GLY A 180 -1.23 4.65 18.42
N LYS A 181 -0.25 4.22 17.62
CA LYS A 181 1.13 4.74 17.62
C LYS A 181 1.51 5.36 16.28
N TYR A 182 1.63 4.55 15.22
CA TYR A 182 1.94 5.02 13.87
C TYR A 182 0.68 5.46 13.13
N ILE A 183 -0.43 4.76 13.38
CA ILE A 183 -1.76 5.13 12.89
C ILE A 183 -2.64 5.30 14.13
N PRO A 184 -2.70 6.52 14.70
CA PRO A 184 -3.34 6.74 16.00
C PRO A 184 -4.86 6.63 15.93
N GLU A 185 -5.46 6.91 14.79
CA GLU A 185 -6.90 6.87 14.55
C GLU A 185 -7.19 6.64 13.06
N HIS A 186 -8.47 6.73 12.66
CA HIS A 186 -8.87 6.54 11.28
C HIS A 186 -8.21 7.59 10.36
N LEU A 187 -7.64 7.15 9.24
CA LEU A 187 -6.89 8.02 8.30
C LEU A 187 -7.75 9.20 7.79
N LEU A 188 -9.03 8.97 7.48
CA LEU A 188 -9.95 10.04 7.10
C LEU A 188 -10.16 11.08 8.21
N ASP A 189 -10.08 10.69 9.48
CA ASP A 189 -10.24 11.63 10.59
C ASP A 189 -8.97 12.48 10.76
N LEU A 190 -7.79 11.90 10.55
CA LEU A 190 -6.53 12.65 10.47
C LEU A 190 -6.55 13.68 9.34
N ILE A 191 -6.99 13.28 8.14
CA ILE A 191 -7.13 14.20 7.00
C ILE A 191 -8.14 15.31 7.31
N ARG A 192 -9.30 14.99 7.90
CA ARG A 192 -10.30 15.99 8.33
C ARG A 192 -9.76 16.97 9.37
N LYS A 193 -8.82 16.54 10.22
CA LYS A 193 -8.12 17.40 11.20
C LYS A 193 -7.00 18.23 10.57
N GLY A 194 -6.77 18.11 9.27
CA GLY A 194 -5.80 18.92 8.52
C GLY A 194 -4.47 18.23 8.23
N ALA A 195 -4.36 16.91 8.40
CA ALA A 195 -3.19 16.18 7.91
C ALA A 195 -3.06 16.39 6.39
N ALA A 196 -1.85 16.80 5.95
CA ALA A 196 -1.53 17.13 4.56
C ALA A 196 -2.44 18.19 3.91
N ALA A 197 -2.96 19.15 4.69
CA ALA A 197 -3.79 20.25 4.17
C ALA A 197 -3.05 21.13 3.13
N GLU A 198 -1.73 21.15 3.18
CA GLU A 198 -0.83 21.85 2.26
C GLU A 198 -0.47 21.08 0.97
N VAL A 199 -0.94 19.84 0.81
CA VAL A 199 -0.56 18.98 -0.33
C VAL A 199 -1.61 19.04 -1.44
N ASP A 200 -1.19 19.31 -2.68
CA ASP A 200 -2.09 19.21 -3.83
C ASP A 200 -2.45 17.74 -4.09
N LEU A 201 -3.75 17.42 -4.15
CA LEU A 201 -4.26 16.06 -4.34
C LEU A 201 -5.02 15.90 -5.65
N LEU A 202 -4.62 14.90 -6.44
CA LEU A 202 -5.43 14.34 -7.53
C LEU A 202 -5.88 12.93 -7.13
N VAL A 203 -7.19 12.67 -7.16
CA VAL A 203 -7.75 11.36 -6.88
C VAL A 203 -8.69 10.95 -8.01
N GLY A 204 -8.67 9.68 -8.39
CA GLY A 204 -9.52 9.19 -9.46
C GLY A 204 -9.74 7.68 -9.40
N THR A 205 -10.79 7.23 -10.08
CA THR A 205 -11.17 5.82 -10.21
C THR A 205 -11.50 5.52 -11.66
N ASN A 206 -11.35 4.26 -12.06
CA ASN A 206 -11.82 3.80 -13.36
C ASN A 206 -13.34 3.57 -13.33
N LEU A 207 -14.00 3.66 -14.49
CA LEU A 207 -15.44 3.41 -14.62
C LEU A 207 -15.87 2.03 -14.09
N ASN A 208 -15.01 1.02 -14.27
CA ASN A 208 -15.30 -0.38 -14.03
C ASN A 208 -14.23 -1.06 -13.14
N GLU A 209 -14.03 -0.58 -11.90
CA GLU A 209 -12.97 -1.03 -10.97
C GLU A 209 -12.95 -2.56 -10.72
N SER A 210 -14.11 -3.20 -10.66
CA SER A 210 -14.21 -4.60 -10.25
C SER A 210 -14.22 -5.60 -11.40
N THR A 211 -14.16 -5.15 -12.66
CA THR A 211 -14.22 -6.05 -13.83
C THR A 211 -13.04 -7.02 -13.85
N LEU A 212 -11.86 -6.59 -13.41
CA LEU A 212 -10.67 -7.44 -13.30
C LEU A 212 -10.64 -8.30 -12.02
N MET A 213 -11.59 -8.08 -11.09
CA MET A 213 -11.66 -8.80 -9.81
C MET A 213 -12.66 -9.96 -9.80
N LYS A 214 -13.41 -10.16 -10.90
CA LYS A 214 -14.35 -11.28 -11.03
C LYS A 214 -13.64 -12.53 -11.55
N PRO A 215 -13.77 -13.69 -10.88
CA PRO A 215 -13.29 -14.95 -11.41
C PRO A 215 -14.24 -15.38 -12.54
N ASP A 216 -13.79 -15.24 -13.78
CA ASP A 216 -14.46 -15.66 -15.03
C ASP A 216 -15.63 -14.78 -15.51
N ASP A 217 -15.32 -13.83 -16.39
CA ASP A 217 -16.28 -13.26 -17.34
C ASP A 217 -15.56 -13.03 -18.67
N SER A 218 -15.33 -14.11 -19.43
CA SER A 218 -14.79 -14.05 -20.79
C SER A 218 -15.59 -13.15 -21.76
N ASN A 219 -16.77 -12.67 -21.36
CA ASN A 219 -17.60 -11.72 -22.11
C ASN A 219 -17.29 -10.23 -21.85
N ASN A 220 -16.61 -9.87 -20.76
CA ASN A 220 -16.39 -8.45 -20.41
C ASN A 220 -15.33 -7.74 -21.30
N PHE A 221 -14.54 -8.49 -22.06
CA PHE A 221 -13.51 -7.92 -22.94
C PHE A 221 -14.05 -7.38 -24.28
N LYS A 222 -15.32 -7.64 -24.62
CA LYS A 222 -15.91 -7.17 -25.89
C LYS A 222 -16.43 -5.73 -25.85
N GLU A 223 -16.85 -5.22 -24.69
CA GLU A 223 -17.44 -3.87 -24.59
C GLU A 223 -16.41 -2.75 -24.39
N VAL A 224 -15.23 -3.04 -23.82
CA VAL A 224 -14.23 -2.02 -23.52
C VAL A 224 -13.51 -1.49 -24.77
N SER A 225 -13.54 -2.23 -25.90
CA SER A 225 -12.96 -1.79 -27.16
C SER A 225 -13.80 -0.78 -27.94
N GLU A 226 -15.07 -0.57 -27.58
CA GLU A 226 -15.99 0.26 -28.38
C GLU A 226 -16.20 1.67 -27.82
N ASN A 227 -16.02 1.89 -26.51
CA ASN A 227 -16.26 3.18 -25.88
C ASN A 227 -15.01 3.65 -25.12
N GLY A 228 -14.20 4.47 -25.80
CA GLY A 228 -12.97 5.04 -25.29
C GLY A 228 -13.12 5.81 -23.97
N CYS A 229 -12.00 5.86 -23.26
CA CYS A 229 -11.72 6.59 -22.02
C CYS A 229 -12.53 7.90 -21.88
N VAL A 230 -13.42 7.96 -20.88
CA VAL A 230 -14.01 9.21 -20.39
C VAL A 230 -13.34 9.53 -19.05
N ILE A 231 -12.55 10.60 -19.07
CA ILE A 231 -11.95 11.20 -17.89
C ILE A 231 -13.01 12.16 -17.31
N GLY A 232 -13.45 11.93 -16.08
CA GLY A 232 -14.37 12.80 -15.32
C GLY A 232 -13.72 13.25 -14.03
#